data_AF-T0MGF4-F1
#
_entry.id   AF-T0MGF4-F1
#
_cell.length_a   1.000
_cell.length_b   1.000
_cell.length_c   1.000
_cell.angle_alpha   90.00
_cell.angle_beta   90.00
_cell.angle_gamma   90.00
#
_symmetry.space_group_name_H-M   'P 1'
#
loop_
_entity.id
_entity.type
_entity.pdbx_description
1 polymer ?
#
loop_
_entity_poly.entity_id
_entity_poly.type
_entity_poly.pdbx_seq_one_letter_code
_entity_poly.pdbx_strand_id
1 'polypeptide(L)'
;MEFLSINFSPKILSLLISRKDFLELELIFRFLFALSVIQFFLQKYFNFRFSKLVLYFIKNFKFNIYFNIKEIHVTDLELFISDLDTMIKKYLNSLFLVSSDISFILSEIIDLSFNFIGLENKNECLNICDFEIKFITIIKKLYNEIKSKNADLMFLNALENLLDKNFFLINV
;
A
#
# COMPACT_ATOMS: atom_id res chain seq x y z
N MET A 1 10.33 -13.35 7.64
CA MET A 1 9.69 -12.89 6.39
C MET A 1 9.54 -14.08 5.48
N GLU A 2 8.31 -14.49 5.18
CA GLU A 2 8.06 -15.46 4.11
C GLU A 2 8.06 -14.69 2.79
N PHE A 3 9.07 -14.94 1.95
CA PHE A 3 9.24 -14.22 0.69
C PHE A 3 8.44 -14.90 -0.42
N LEU A 4 7.33 -14.28 -0.82
CA LEU A 4 6.66 -14.65 -2.06
C LEU A 4 7.52 -14.14 -3.22
N SER A 5 8.34 -15.01 -3.80
CA SER A 5 9.17 -14.70 -4.95
C SER A 5 8.50 -15.14 -6.24
N ILE A 6 8.40 -14.25 -7.22
CA ILE A 6 7.99 -14.63 -8.57
C ILE A 6 9.23 -15.16 -9.28
N ASN A 7 9.26 -16.45 -9.64
CA ASN A 7 10.27 -16.96 -10.57
C ASN A 7 9.75 -16.82 -12.00
N PHE A 8 10.16 -15.75 -12.68
CA PHE A 8 9.78 -15.47 -14.06
C PHE A 8 11.05 -15.41 -14.93
N SER A 9 11.30 -16.48 -15.71
CA SER A 9 12.50 -16.62 -16.55
C SER A 9 12.24 -16.70 -18.06
N PRO A 10 11.50 -15.77 -18.69
CA PRO A 10 11.42 -15.72 -20.15
C PRO A 10 12.73 -15.23 -20.76
N LYS A 11 13.37 -16.09 -21.58
CA LYS A 11 14.67 -15.82 -22.23
C LYS A 11 14.73 -14.54 -23.08
N ILE A 12 13.58 -14.07 -23.61
CA ILE A 12 13.50 -12.85 -24.43
C ILE A 12 13.36 -11.61 -23.55
N LEU A 13 12.63 -11.71 -22.44
CA LEU A 13 12.44 -10.58 -21.52
C LEU A 13 13.71 -10.27 -20.73
N SER A 14 14.61 -11.23 -20.52
CA SER A 14 15.94 -10.94 -19.95
C SER A 14 16.83 -10.06 -20.84
N LEU A 15 16.46 -9.87 -22.12
CA LEU A 15 17.14 -8.92 -23.02
C LEU A 15 16.59 -7.49 -22.87
N LEU A 16 15.41 -7.33 -22.27
CA LEU A 16 14.67 -6.07 -22.17
C LEU A 16 14.54 -5.55 -20.72
N ILE A 17 14.52 -6.47 -19.75
CA ILE A 17 14.31 -6.21 -18.34
C ILE A 17 15.59 -6.62 -17.61
N SER A 18 16.25 -5.66 -16.98
CA SER A 18 17.42 -5.94 -16.18
C SER A 18 17.05 -6.66 -14.89
N ARG A 19 18.03 -7.31 -14.25
CA ARG A 19 17.82 -7.92 -12.92
C ARG A 19 17.36 -6.89 -11.88
N LYS A 20 17.81 -5.63 -12.01
CA LYS A 20 17.40 -4.53 -11.14
C LYS A 20 15.90 -4.24 -11.32
N ASP A 21 15.46 -4.06 -12.55
CA ASP A 21 14.06 -3.80 -12.88
C ASP A 21 13.14 -4.91 -12.37
N PHE A 22 13.60 -6.16 -12.48
CA PHE A 22 12.88 -7.31 -11.95
C PHE A 22 12.70 -7.24 -10.43
N LEU A 23 13.76 -6.92 -9.68
CA LEU A 23 13.70 -6.81 -8.22
C LEU A 23 12.79 -5.64 -7.79
N GLU A 24 12.81 -4.53 -8.51
CA GLU A 24 11.95 -3.38 -8.25
C GLU A 24 10.47 -3.69 -8.55
N LEU A 25 10.19 -4.38 -9.66
CA LEU A 25 8.85 -4.89 -9.98
C LEU A 25 8.37 -5.92 -8.96
N GLU A 26 9.26 -6.79 -8.48
CA GLU A 26 8.96 -7.76 -7.44
C GLU A 26 8.62 -7.07 -6.11
N LEU A 27 9.35 -6.02 -5.73
CA LEU A 27 9.05 -5.21 -4.56
C LEU A 27 7.66 -4.57 -4.66
N ILE A 28 7.36 -3.95 -5.80
CA ILE A 28 6.03 -3.37 -6.10
C ILE A 28 4.94 -4.44 -5.98
N PHE A 29 5.15 -5.60 -6.61
CA PHE A 29 4.22 -6.72 -6.59
C PHE A 29 3.94 -7.18 -5.16
N ARG A 30 4.98 -7.44 -4.36
CA ARG A 30 4.84 -7.93 -2.98
C ARG A 30 4.04 -6.95 -2.12
N PHE A 31 4.32 -5.66 -2.27
CA PHE A 31 3.60 -4.62 -1.54
C PHE A 31 2.11 -4.57 -1.92
N LEU A 32 1.79 -4.54 -3.23
CA LEU A 32 0.41 -4.54 -3.72
C LEU A 32 -0.34 -5.85 -3.37
N PHE A 33 0.38 -6.97 -3.39
CA PHE A 33 -0.15 -8.26 -2.99
C PHE A 33 -0.52 -8.27 -1.52
N ALA A 34 0.36 -7.79 -0.63
CA ALA A 34 0.08 -7.68 0.80
C ALA A 34 -1.19 -6.85 1.07
N LEU A 35 -1.32 -5.67 0.43
CA LEU A 35 -2.53 -4.85 0.55
C LEU A 35 -3.78 -5.57 0.05
N SER A 36 -3.66 -6.37 -1.01
CA SER A 36 -4.79 -7.12 -1.58
C SER A 36 -5.20 -8.30 -0.70
N VAL A 37 -4.23 -8.99 -0.08
CA VAL A 37 -4.48 -10.04 0.92
C VAL A 37 -5.17 -9.46 2.15
N ILE A 38 -4.67 -8.34 2.69
CA ILE A 38 -5.30 -7.65 3.82
C ILE A 38 -6.74 -7.27 3.46
N GLN A 39 -6.96 -6.67 2.30
CA GLN A 39 -8.29 -6.30 1.84
C GLN A 39 -9.23 -7.52 1.78
N PHE A 40 -8.78 -8.63 1.20
CA PHE A 40 -9.56 -9.85 1.10
C PHE A 40 -9.98 -10.41 2.47
N PHE A 41 -9.05 -10.46 3.43
CA PHE A 41 -9.36 -10.98 4.76
C PHE A 41 -10.20 -10.01 5.59
N LEU A 42 -9.89 -8.71 5.59
CA LEU A 42 -10.63 -7.72 6.38
C LEU A 42 -12.05 -7.49 5.88
N GLN A 43 -12.36 -7.78 4.61
CA GLN A 43 -13.74 -7.79 4.11
C GLN A 43 -14.64 -8.74 4.91
N LYS A 44 -14.11 -9.87 5.41
CA LYS A 44 -14.86 -10.82 6.26
C LYS A 44 -15.12 -10.29 7.67
N TYR A 45 -14.39 -9.24 8.06
CA TYR A 45 -14.43 -8.64 9.40
C TYR A 45 -14.97 -7.20 9.35
N PHE A 46 -15.84 -6.90 8.37
CA PHE A 46 -16.37 -5.56 8.15
C PHE A 46 -17.25 -5.04 9.29
N ASN A 47 -17.73 -5.93 10.16
CA ASN A 47 -18.43 -5.55 11.40
C ASN A 47 -17.52 -4.78 12.38
N PHE A 48 -16.20 -4.96 12.32
CA PHE A 48 -15.25 -4.23 13.15
C PHE A 48 -14.85 -2.92 12.49
N ARG A 49 -14.86 -1.84 13.27
CA ARG A 49 -14.51 -0.50 12.80
C ARG A 49 -13.05 -0.38 12.40
N PHE A 50 -12.10 -1.00 13.13
CA PHE A 50 -10.72 -1.17 12.67
C PHE A 50 -10.64 -1.67 11.22
N SER A 51 -11.35 -2.75 10.87
CA SER A 51 -11.37 -3.29 9.50
C SER A 51 -11.88 -2.27 8.49
N LYS A 52 -12.95 -1.52 8.82
CA LYS A 52 -13.49 -0.46 7.94
C LYS A 52 -12.45 0.63 7.69
N LEU A 53 -11.73 1.07 8.73
CA LEU A 53 -10.69 2.10 8.62
C LEU A 53 -9.52 1.65 7.73
N VAL A 54 -9.01 0.43 7.94
CA VAL A 54 -7.94 -0.13 7.10
C VAL A 54 -8.40 -0.30 5.65
N LEU A 55 -9.61 -0.80 5.42
CA LEU A 55 -10.16 -0.95 4.08
C LEU A 55 -10.33 0.41 3.37
N TYR A 56 -10.76 1.45 4.10
CA TYR A 56 -10.82 2.81 3.57
C TYR A 56 -9.43 3.32 3.19
N PHE A 57 -8.43 3.11 4.06
CA PHE A 57 -7.04 3.46 3.76
C PHE A 57 -6.55 2.76 2.49
N ILE A 58 -6.70 1.44 2.39
CA ILE A 58 -6.28 0.65 1.22
C ILE A 58 -6.98 1.13 -0.05
N LYS A 59 -8.28 1.43 0.02
CA LYS A 59 -9.05 1.94 -1.12
C LYS A 59 -8.49 3.26 -1.65
N ASN A 60 -8.22 4.21 -0.76
CA ASN A 60 -7.66 5.50 -1.16
C ASN A 60 -6.22 5.38 -1.66
N PHE A 61 -5.42 4.51 -1.04
CA PHE A 61 -4.07 4.20 -1.48
C PHE A 61 -4.08 3.64 -2.92
N LYS A 62 -4.93 2.63 -3.18
CA LYS A 62 -5.10 2.03 -4.52
C LYS A 62 -5.60 3.03 -5.55
N PHE A 63 -6.59 3.85 -5.20
CA PHE A 63 -7.11 4.88 -6.11
C PHE A 63 -6.00 5.83 -6.56
N ASN A 64 -5.17 6.29 -5.63
CA ASN A 64 -4.07 7.19 -5.95
C ASN A 64 -3.02 6.52 -6.87
N ILE A 65 -2.73 5.24 -6.64
CA ILE A 65 -1.87 4.48 -7.56
C ILE A 65 -2.48 4.45 -8.95
N TYR A 66 -3.73 3.98 -9.08
CA TYR A 66 -4.40 3.81 -10.37
C TYR A 66 -4.49 5.11 -11.17
N PHE A 67 -4.78 6.24 -10.53
CA PHE A 67 -4.82 7.54 -11.19
C PHE A 67 -3.48 7.93 -11.84
N ASN A 68 -2.37 7.45 -11.28
CA ASN A 68 -1.03 7.77 -11.75
C ASN A 68 -0.50 6.77 -12.80
N ILE A 69 -1.21 5.67 -13.09
CA ILE A 69 -0.81 4.67 -14.10
C ILE A 69 -1.15 5.18 -15.49
N LYS A 70 -0.15 5.19 -16.39
CA LYS A 70 -0.36 5.35 -17.84
C LYS A 70 -0.17 3.99 -18.51
N GLU A 71 -0.99 3.71 -19.53
CA GLU A 71 -0.77 2.58 -20.42
C GLU A 71 0.55 2.76 -21.20
N ILE A 72 1.26 1.65 -21.42
CA ILE A 72 2.47 1.63 -22.25
C ILE A 72 2.06 1.15 -23.64
N HIS A 73 2.35 1.98 -24.64
CA HIS A 73 2.23 1.59 -26.04
C HIS A 73 3.61 1.16 -26.54
N VAL A 74 3.76 -0.13 -26.86
CA VAL A 74 5.01 -0.66 -27.41
C VAL A 74 5.03 -0.40 -28.91
N THR A 75 5.63 0.72 -29.31
CA THR A 75 5.85 1.07 -30.72
C THR A 75 7.31 0.90 -31.15
N ASP A 76 8.24 1.02 -30.20
CA ASP A 76 9.69 0.86 -30.37
C ASP A 76 10.28 0.20 -29.12
N LEU A 77 11.19 -0.76 -29.30
CA LEU A 77 11.83 -1.50 -28.20
C LEU A 77 12.77 -0.64 -27.36
N GLU A 78 13.48 0.33 -27.96
CA GLU A 78 14.36 1.22 -27.20
C GLU A 78 13.56 2.21 -26.36
N LEU A 79 12.49 2.77 -26.93
CA LEU A 79 11.53 3.59 -26.20
C LEU A 79 10.86 2.80 -25.08
N PHE A 80 10.48 1.54 -25.34
CA PHE A 80 9.91 0.67 -24.33
C PHE A 80 10.84 0.46 -23.13
N ILE A 81 12.12 0.21 -23.34
CA ILE A 81 13.09 0.02 -22.23
C ILE A 81 13.22 1.31 -21.42
N SER A 82 13.33 2.47 -22.08
CA SER A 82 13.39 3.78 -21.40
C SER A 82 12.10 4.09 -20.62
N ASP A 83 10.95 3.78 -21.20
CA ASP A 83 9.63 3.97 -20.60
C ASP A 83 9.43 3.03 -19.41
N LEU A 84 9.96 1.81 -19.47
CA LEU A 84 9.90 0.82 -18.39
C LEU A 84 10.62 1.30 -17.13
N ASP A 85 11.88 1.74 -17.22
CA ASP A 85 12.62 2.25 -16.04
C ASP A 85 11.94 3.50 -15.46
N THR A 86 11.49 4.42 -16.32
CA THR A 86 10.74 5.61 -15.92
C THR A 86 9.44 5.23 -15.20
N MET A 87 8.73 4.22 -15.71
CA MET A 87 7.50 3.71 -15.14
C MET A 87 7.75 3.03 -13.78
N ILE A 88 8.76 2.17 -13.66
CA ILE A 88 9.10 1.51 -12.40
C ILE A 88 9.45 2.54 -11.34
N LYS A 89 10.30 3.53 -11.65
CA LYS A 89 10.62 4.64 -10.74
C LYS A 89 9.38 5.42 -10.33
N LYS A 90 8.49 5.70 -11.28
CA LYS A 90 7.23 6.37 -11.00
C LYS A 90 6.38 5.56 -10.02
N TYR A 91 6.26 4.24 -10.21
CA TYR A 91 5.55 3.37 -9.28
C TYR A 91 6.18 3.34 -7.90
N LEU A 92 7.50 3.14 -7.80
CA LEU A 92 8.18 3.14 -6.52
C LEU A 92 7.97 4.46 -5.76
N ASN A 93 7.99 5.60 -6.46
CA ASN A 93 7.71 6.91 -5.88
C ASN A 93 6.24 7.05 -5.45
N SER A 94 5.28 6.70 -6.32
CA SER A 94 3.84 6.79 -6.02
C SER A 94 3.40 5.82 -4.90
N LEU A 95 4.13 4.72 -4.71
CA LEU A 95 3.93 3.77 -3.62
C LEU A 95 4.72 4.15 -2.36
N PHE A 96 5.49 5.24 -2.40
CA PHE A 96 6.38 5.69 -1.34
C PHE A 96 7.43 4.63 -0.90
N LEU A 97 7.77 3.71 -1.79
CA LEU A 97 8.72 2.60 -1.54
C LEU A 97 10.19 3.04 -1.66
N VAL A 98 10.45 4.24 -2.19
CA VAL A 98 11.81 4.82 -2.24
C VAL A 98 12.20 5.45 -0.90
N SER A 99 11.23 5.94 -0.12
CA SER A 99 11.47 6.56 1.18
C SER A 99 11.50 5.51 2.27
N SER A 100 12.66 5.30 2.91
CA SER A 100 12.81 4.34 4.02
C SER A 100 11.83 4.61 5.15
N ASP A 101 11.61 5.88 5.49
CA ASP A 101 10.76 6.26 6.62
C ASP A 101 9.28 5.99 6.33
N ILE A 102 8.83 6.33 5.12
CA ILE A 102 7.43 6.13 4.72
C ILE A 102 7.14 4.64 4.53
N SER A 103 8.04 3.92 3.84
CA SER A 103 7.91 2.47 3.66
C SER A 103 7.91 1.71 4.99
N PHE A 104 8.69 2.15 5.97
CA PHE A 104 8.65 1.62 7.33
C PHE A 104 7.28 1.86 8.00
N ILE A 105 6.75 3.08 7.94
CA ILE A 105 5.42 3.38 8.50
C ILE A 105 4.32 2.54 7.80
N LEU A 106 4.41 2.37 6.48
CA LEU A 106 3.47 1.51 5.74
C LEU A 106 3.58 0.04 6.17
N SER A 107 4.79 -0.44 6.50
CA SER A 107 4.97 -1.78 7.07
C SER A 107 4.30 -1.93 8.43
N GLU A 108 4.32 -0.90 9.29
CA GLU A 108 3.60 -0.92 10.58
C GLU A 108 2.08 -1.11 10.36
N ILE A 109 1.50 -0.49 9.31
CA ILE A 109 0.09 -0.67 8.95
C ILE A 109 -0.19 -2.11 8.50
N ILE A 110 0.68 -2.68 7.66
CA ILE A 110 0.56 -4.05 7.16
C ILE A 110 0.62 -5.05 8.33
N ASP A 111 1.61 -4.90 9.20
CA ASP A 111 1.81 -5.79 10.36
C ASP A 111 0.64 -5.70 11.34
N LEU A 112 0.17 -4.49 11.66
CA LEU A 112 -1.00 -4.28 12.51
C LEU A 112 -2.25 -4.96 11.93
N SER A 113 -2.42 -4.90 10.61
CA SER A 113 -3.53 -5.53 9.91
C SER A 113 -3.46 -7.05 9.96
N PHE A 114 -2.28 -7.64 9.73
CA PHE A 114 -2.10 -9.09 9.83
C PHE A 114 -2.24 -9.60 11.27
N ASN A 115 -1.75 -8.85 12.25
CA ASN A 115 -1.97 -9.17 13.67
C ASN A 115 -3.45 -9.23 14.01
N PHE A 116 -4.25 -8.28 13.49
CA PHE A 116 -5.70 -8.33 13.66
C PHE A 116 -6.33 -9.53 12.93
N ILE A 117 -5.93 -9.79 11.68
CA ILE A 117 -6.44 -10.92 10.89
C ILE A 117 -6.16 -12.26 11.60
N GLY A 118 -4.97 -12.42 12.18
CA GLY A 118 -4.52 -13.64 12.86
C GLY A 118 -5.16 -13.91 14.22
N LEU A 119 -5.97 -12.99 14.77
CA LEU A 119 -6.69 -13.23 16.04
C LEU A 119 -7.68 -14.39 15.89
N GLU A 120 -7.50 -15.43 16.70
CA GLU A 120 -8.36 -16.63 16.74
C GLU A 120 -9.80 -16.29 17.15
N ASN A 121 -9.99 -15.53 18.25
CA ASN A 121 -11.31 -15.10 18.74
C ASN A 121 -11.43 -13.57 18.79
N LYS A 122 -11.80 -12.95 17.66
CA LYS A 122 -11.97 -11.49 17.57
C LYS A 122 -13.08 -10.95 18.48
N ASN A 123 -14.16 -11.71 18.67
CA ASN A 123 -15.32 -11.30 19.47
C ASN A 123 -15.05 -11.30 20.99
N GLU A 124 -14.06 -12.04 21.45
CA GLU A 124 -13.65 -12.11 22.88
C GLU A 124 -12.48 -11.16 23.17
N CYS A 125 -11.96 -10.50 22.13
CA CYS A 125 -10.83 -9.61 22.26
C CYS A 125 -11.28 -8.28 22.89
N LEU A 126 -10.99 -8.13 24.19
CA LEU A 126 -11.25 -6.89 24.96
C LEU A 126 -10.57 -5.65 24.36
N ASN A 127 -9.58 -5.85 23.47
CA ASN A 127 -8.66 -4.82 23.00
C ASN A 127 -8.83 -4.44 21.52
N ILE A 128 -10.00 -4.65 20.90
CA ILE A 128 -10.24 -4.20 19.51
C ILE A 128 -9.99 -2.69 19.36
N CYS A 129 -10.38 -1.91 20.37
CA CYS A 129 -10.15 -0.46 20.40
C CYS A 129 -8.66 -0.10 20.34
N ASP A 130 -7.77 -0.95 20.86
CA ASP A 130 -6.31 -0.69 20.82
C ASP A 130 -5.77 -0.74 19.39
N PHE A 131 -6.33 -1.61 18.54
CA PHE A 131 -5.96 -1.66 17.11
C PHE A 131 -6.33 -0.35 16.40
N GLU A 132 -7.49 0.22 16.72
CA GLU A 132 -7.92 1.50 16.15
C GLU A 132 -7.01 2.65 16.61
N ILE A 133 -6.70 2.72 17.90
CA ILE A 133 -5.82 3.76 18.46
C ILE A 133 -4.43 3.67 17.84
N LYS A 134 -3.86 2.46 17.74
CA LYS A 134 -2.58 2.22 17.08
C LYS A 134 -2.63 2.62 15.61
N PHE A 135 -3.67 2.21 14.89
CA PHE A 135 -3.84 2.56 13.48
C PHE A 135 -3.88 4.07 13.26
N ILE A 136 -4.72 4.80 14.00
CA ILE A 136 -4.82 6.26 13.91
C ILE A 136 -3.46 6.91 14.23
N THR A 137 -2.72 6.38 15.20
CA THR A 137 -1.40 6.89 15.56
C THR A 137 -0.40 6.72 14.42
N ILE A 138 -0.41 5.55 13.75
CA ILE A 138 0.42 5.28 12.57
C ILE A 138 0.01 6.18 11.40
N ILE A 139 -1.29 6.39 11.16
CA ILE A 139 -1.79 7.30 10.11
C ILE A 139 -1.35 8.75 10.38
N LYS A 140 -1.35 9.22 11.63
CA LYS A 140 -0.82 10.56 11.97
C LYS A 140 0.67 10.69 11.65
N LYS A 141 1.46 9.66 11.99
CA LYS A 141 2.90 9.62 11.61
C LYS A 141 3.05 9.69 10.09
N LEU A 142 2.29 8.86 9.36
CA LEU A 142 2.31 8.82 7.89
C LEU A 142 1.97 10.18 7.27
N TYR A 143 0.89 10.80 7.75
CA TYR A 143 0.45 12.13 7.28
C TYR A 143 1.56 13.17 7.47
N ASN A 144 2.15 13.25 8.67
CA ASN A 144 3.20 14.22 8.96
C ASN A 144 4.43 14.00 8.08
N GLU A 145 4.82 12.74 7.88
CA GLU A 145 5.97 12.37 7.06
C GLU A 145 5.77 12.76 5.59
N ILE A 146 4.62 12.39 5.00
CA ILE A 146 4.29 12.72 3.61
C ILE A 146 4.16 14.24 3.42
N LYS A 147 3.53 14.93 4.38
CA LYS A 147 3.36 16.38 4.36
C LYS A 147 4.69 17.12 4.41
N SER A 148 5.63 16.67 5.26
CA SER A 148 6.97 17.27 5.37
C SER A 148 7.75 17.19 4.06
N LYS A 149 7.47 16.18 3.23
CA LYS A 149 8.12 15.95 1.93
C LYS A 149 7.36 16.60 0.75
N ASN A 150 6.29 17.37 1.02
CA ASN A 150 5.38 17.96 0.01
C ASN A 150 4.92 16.93 -1.05
N ALA A 151 4.74 15.69 -0.63
CA ALA A 151 4.42 14.60 -1.54
C ALA A 151 2.90 14.37 -1.60
N ASP A 152 2.36 14.29 -2.82
CA ASP A 152 1.00 13.84 -3.15
C ASP A 152 -0.17 14.44 -2.33
N LEU A 153 -0.68 15.60 -2.80
CA LEU A 153 -1.80 16.30 -2.18
C LEU A 153 -3.10 15.46 -2.11
N MET A 154 -3.34 14.61 -3.11
CA MET A 154 -4.58 13.84 -3.18
C MET A 154 -4.61 12.77 -2.09
N PHE A 155 -3.47 12.10 -1.86
CA PHE A 155 -3.36 11.13 -0.79
C PHE A 155 -3.34 11.79 0.59
N LEU A 156 -2.70 12.95 0.74
CA LEU A 156 -2.75 13.73 1.97
C LEU A 156 -4.19 14.08 2.40
N ASN A 157 -5.04 14.51 1.46
CA ASN A 157 -6.45 14.78 1.73
C ASN A 157 -7.20 13.53 2.20
N ALA A 158 -6.90 12.36 1.63
CA ALA A 158 -7.50 11.10 2.06
C ALA A 158 -7.07 10.68 3.47
N LEU A 159 -5.79 10.92 3.82
CA LEU A 159 -5.30 10.70 5.18
C LEU A 159 -5.91 11.69 6.17
N GLU A 160 -6.10 12.96 5.78
CA GLU A 160 -6.75 13.96 6.61
C GLU A 160 -8.20 13.58 6.92
N ASN A 161 -8.95 13.07 5.93
CA ASN A 161 -10.30 12.53 6.14
C ASN A 161 -10.33 11.34 7.12
N LEU A 162 -9.31 10.47 7.10
CA LEU A 162 -9.16 9.39 8.09
C LEU A 162 -8.89 9.90 9.50
N LEU A 163 -8.31 11.08 9.63
CA LEU A 163 -7.98 11.72 10.90
C LEU A 163 -9.09 12.65 11.41
N ASP A 164 -10.04 13.04 10.56
CA ASP A 164 -11.14 13.91 10.94
C ASP A 164 -12.11 13.20 11.90
N LYS A 165 -12.40 13.88 13.02
CA LYS A 165 -13.31 13.45 14.09
C LYS A 165 -14.71 13.11 13.56
N ASN A 166 -15.13 13.74 12.47
CA ASN A 166 -16.47 13.52 11.90
C ASN A 166 -16.62 12.18 11.17
N PHE A 167 -15.54 11.64 10.61
CA PHE A 167 -15.56 10.30 10.00
C PHE A 167 -15.87 9.21 11.04
N PHE A 168 -15.53 9.48 12.30
CA PHE A 168 -15.72 8.59 13.43
C PHE A 168 -17.13 8.62 14.06
N LEU A 169 -18.01 9.54 13.63
CA LEU A 169 -19.37 9.71 14.18
C LEU A 169 -20.48 9.17 13.27
N ILE A 170 -20.20 8.89 11.99
CA ILE A 170 -21.25 8.64 10.98
C ILE A 170 -21.54 7.14 10.73
N ASN A 171 -20.76 6.21 11.30
CA ASN A 171 -20.96 4.77 11.09
C ASN A 171 -21.01 3.96 12.39
N VAL A 172 -21.78 4.44 13.38
CA VAL A 172 -22.29 3.62 14.51
C VAL A 172 -23.61 3.01 14.08
#